data_AF-A0A0S8DUU0-F1
#
_entry.id   AF-A0A0S8DUU0-F1
#
_cell.length_a   1.000
_cell.length_b   1.000
_cell.length_c   1.000
_cell.angle_alpha   90.00
_cell.angle_beta   90.00
_cell.angle_gamma   90.00
#
_symmetry.space_group_name_H-M   'P 1'
#
loop_
_entity.id
_entity.type
_entity.pdbx_description
1 polymer ?
#
loop_
_entity_poly.entity_id
_entity_poly.type
_entity_poly.pdbx_seq_one_letter_code
_entity_poly.pdbx_strand_id
1 'polypeptide(L)'
;MPARLGNYLIIFLASFLLAYLVTPLVAFIATKLKILDKPAKNKLHKKPTPRLGGVAIFTAYAIPILLINGFNYSARTILLGGLLILTIGVFDDIRRVSAVYKLIFIFLVTLLLASQGIILRLFHEFIIISFALTLLWVGG
;
A
#
# COMPACT_ATOMS: atom_id res chain seq x y z
N MET A 1 11.12 3.43 22.56
CA MET A 1 12.19 4.45 22.40
C MET A 1 11.66 5.52 21.46
N PRO A 2 11.72 6.83 21.81
CA PRO A 2 11.32 7.87 20.86
C PRO A 2 12.19 7.72 19.61
N ALA A 3 11.56 7.59 18.44
CA ALA A 3 12.28 7.47 17.19
C ALA A 3 13.08 8.77 16.99
N ARG A 4 14.41 8.66 17.04
CA ARG A 4 15.31 9.78 16.79
C ARG A 4 15.16 10.17 15.32
N LEU A 5 15.30 11.46 14.99
CA LEU A 5 15.26 11.95 13.61
C LEU A 5 16.14 11.11 12.65
N GLY A 6 17.29 10.63 13.17
CA GLY A 6 18.17 9.72 12.44
C GLY A 6 17.48 8.44 11.96
N ASN A 7 16.58 7.84 12.74
CA ASN A 7 15.87 6.61 12.33
C ASN A 7 14.96 6.87 11.13
N TYR A 8 14.27 8.01 11.09
CA TYR A 8 13.42 8.38 9.95
C TYR A 8 14.24 8.62 8.69
N LEU A 9 15.39 9.29 8.81
CA LEU A 9 16.32 9.48 7.68
C LEU A 9 16.88 8.15 7.16
N ILE A 10 17.26 7.23 8.06
CA ILE A 10 17.74 5.90 7.68
C ILE A 10 16.62 5.12 6.98
N ILE A 11 15.39 5.11 7.52
CA ILE A 11 14.24 4.46 6.89
C ILE A 11 14.00 5.04 5.49
N PHE A 12 14.02 6.37 5.34
CA PHE A 12 13.82 7.04 4.07
C PHE A 12 14.89 6.66 3.04
N LEU A 13 16.17 6.79 3.39
CA LEU A 13 17.28 6.48 2.49
C LEU A 13 17.32 4.98 2.13
N ALA A 14 17.09 4.11 3.11
CA ALA A 14 17.00 2.66 2.86
C ALA A 14 15.82 2.32 1.95
N SER A 15 14.65 2.93 2.15
CA SER A 15 13.47 2.72 1.30
C SER A 15 13.72 3.22 -0.11
N PHE A 16 14.39 4.36 -0.28
CA PHE A 16 14.76 4.91 -1.59
C PHE A 16 15.73 3.98 -2.33
N LEU A 17 16.80 3.53 -1.68
CA LEU A 17 17.77 2.61 -2.27
C LEU A 17 17.12 1.27 -2.64
N LEU A 18 16.29 0.72 -1.75
CA LEU A 18 15.55 -0.50 -2.04
C LEU A 18 14.57 -0.30 -3.20
N ALA A 19 13.85 0.83 -3.27
CA ALA A 19 12.95 1.09 -4.38
C ALA A 19 13.71 1.15 -5.72
N TYR A 20 14.88 1.79 -5.74
CA TYR A 20 15.74 1.85 -6.92
C TYR A 20 16.17 0.45 -7.41
N LEU A 21 16.48 -0.47 -6.48
CA LEU A 21 16.92 -1.83 -6.80
C LEU A 21 15.76 -2.81 -7.09
N VAL A 22 14.67 -2.72 -6.34
CA VAL A 22 13.52 -3.63 -6.43
C VAL A 22 12.64 -3.31 -7.63
N THR A 23 12.52 -2.03 -8.02
CA THR A 23 11.71 -1.62 -9.18
C THR A 23 12.12 -2.34 -10.49
N PRO A 24 13.40 -2.35 -10.92
CA PRO A 24 13.80 -3.07 -12.13
C PRO A 24 13.62 -4.59 -11.99
N LEU A 25 13.82 -5.16 -10.80
CA LEU A 25 13.58 -6.57 -10.54
C LEU A 25 12.10 -6.93 -10.72
N VAL A 26 11.19 -6.15 -10.14
CA VAL A 26 9.74 -6.35 -10.28
C VAL A 26 9.30 -6.15 -11.74
N ALA A 27 9.86 -5.16 -12.44
CA ALA A 27 9.61 -4.97 -13.87
C ALA A 27 10.03 -6.20 -14.70
N PHE A 28 11.18 -6.80 -14.38
CA PHE A 28 11.64 -8.04 -15.02
C PHE A 28 10.72 -9.24 -14.73
N ILE A 29 10.23 -9.37 -13.49
CA ILE A 29 9.29 -10.44 -13.13
C ILE A 29 7.94 -10.23 -13.84
N ALA A 30 7.41 -9.02 -13.84
CA ALA A 30 6.14 -8.68 -14.48
C ALA A 30 6.17 -8.92 -16.01
N THR A 31 7.30 -8.60 -16.66
CA THR A 31 7.50 -8.89 -18.09
C THR A 31 7.55 -10.39 -18.36
N LYS A 32 8.27 -11.17 -17.55
CA LYS A 32 8.29 -12.65 -17.65
C LYS A 32 6.91 -13.28 -17.45
N LEU A 33 6.13 -12.77 -16.49
CA LEU A 33 4.78 -13.25 -16.20
C LEU A 33 3.71 -12.71 -17.17
N LYS A 34 4.10 -11.88 -18.16
CA LYS A 34 3.19 -11.20 -19.10
C LYS A 34 2.12 -10.34 -18.41
N ILE A 35 2.40 -9.87 -17.20
CA ILE A 35 1.57 -8.94 -16.44
C ILE A 35 1.91 -7.53 -16.92
N LEU A 36 1.45 -7.23 -18.13
CA LEU A 36 1.80 -6.03 -18.89
C LEU A 36 0.56 -5.19 -19.21
N ASP A 37 0.72 -3.88 -19.14
CA ASP A 37 -0.24 -2.94 -19.68
C ASP A 37 -0.02 -2.75 -21.18
N LYS A 38 -0.99 -3.17 -21.99
CA LYS A 38 -0.92 -3.01 -23.44
C LYS A 38 -1.33 -1.59 -23.84
N PRO A 39 -0.68 -1.01 -24.87
CA PRO A 39 -1.10 0.28 -25.41
C PRO A 39 -2.56 0.22 -25.90
N ALA A 40 -3.32 1.27 -25.62
CA ALA A 40 -4.70 1.46 -26.07
C ALA A 40 -4.88 2.91 -26.55
N LYS A 41 -5.95 3.19 -27.29
CA LYS A 41 -6.21 4.53 -27.89
C LYS A 41 -6.21 5.67 -26.85
N ASN A 42 -6.46 5.36 -25.59
CA ASN A 42 -6.50 6.29 -24.45
C ASN A 42 -5.24 6.26 -23.57
N LYS A 43 -4.14 5.65 -24.01
CA LYS A 43 -2.90 5.51 -23.22
C LYS A 43 -1.71 6.20 -23.88
N LEU A 44 -0.93 6.92 -23.08
CA LEU A 44 0.24 7.69 -23.53
C LEU A 44 1.42 6.80 -23.94
N HIS A 45 1.53 5.60 -23.35
CA HIS A 45 2.61 4.67 -23.66
C HIS A 45 2.34 3.88 -24.94
N LYS A 46 3.31 3.91 -25.87
CA LYS A 46 3.25 3.16 -27.14
C LYS A 46 3.79 1.73 -27.03
N LYS A 47 4.51 1.42 -25.95
CA LYS A 47 5.08 0.09 -25.67
C LYS A 47 4.36 -0.56 -24.49
N PRO A 48 4.29 -1.90 -24.42
CA PRO A 48 3.79 -2.59 -23.24
C PRO A 48 4.63 -2.23 -22.01
N THR A 49 3.99 -1.81 -20.92
CA THR A 49 4.67 -1.44 -19.67
C THR A 49 4.37 -2.46 -18.57
N PRO A 50 5.35 -2.79 -17.70
CA PRO A 50 5.11 -3.68 -16.57
C PRO A 50 4.03 -3.14 -15.62
N ARG A 51 3.06 -3.96 -15.24
CA ARG A 51 2.18 -3.71 -14.09
C ARG A 51 2.82 -4.33 -12.85
N LEU A 52 2.37 -3.99 -11.64
CA LEU A 52 2.98 -4.35 -10.33
C LEU A 52 4.00 -3.36 -9.72
N GLY A 53 4.06 -2.10 -10.18
CA GLY A 53 4.91 -1.09 -9.54
C GLY A 53 4.62 -0.90 -8.04
N GLY A 54 3.35 -1.05 -7.62
CA GLY A 54 2.96 -1.02 -6.21
C GLY A 54 3.63 -2.08 -5.36
N VAL A 55 3.93 -3.27 -5.91
CA VAL A 55 4.65 -4.33 -5.19
C VAL A 55 6.08 -3.91 -4.90
N ALA A 56 6.74 -3.26 -5.86
CA ALA A 56 8.10 -2.77 -5.70
C ALA A 56 8.18 -1.71 -4.60
N ILE A 57 7.30 -0.72 -4.65
CA ILE A 57 7.24 0.35 -3.64
C ILE A 57 6.88 -0.23 -2.27
N PHE A 58 5.86 -1.10 -2.20
CA PHE A 58 5.44 -1.70 -0.93
C PHE A 58 6.58 -2.43 -0.25
N THR A 59 7.26 -3.30 -1.00
CA THR A 59 8.39 -4.08 -0.47
C THR A 59 9.53 -3.18 -0.03
N ALA A 60 9.84 -2.15 -0.83
CA ALA A 60 10.92 -1.21 -0.55
C ALA A 60 10.69 -0.38 0.72
N TYR A 61 9.45 0.01 1.02
CA TYR A 61 9.14 0.77 2.24
C TYR A 61 8.88 -0.13 3.45
N ALA A 62 8.29 -1.32 3.26
CA ALA A 62 7.93 -2.21 4.37
C ALA A 62 9.16 -2.79 5.08
N ILE A 63 10.18 -3.18 4.31
CA ILE A 63 11.39 -3.82 4.85
C ILE A 63 12.13 -2.90 5.84
N PRO A 64 12.50 -1.65 5.51
CA PRO A 64 13.18 -0.76 6.44
C PRO A 64 12.34 -0.42 7.67
N ILE A 65 11.03 -0.23 7.52
CA ILE A 65 10.13 0.05 8.65
C ILE A 65 10.12 -1.11 9.65
N LEU A 66 10.03 -2.35 9.16
CA LEU A 66 10.03 -3.54 10.02
C LEU A 66 11.36 -3.73 10.74
N LEU A 67 12.48 -3.51 10.06
CA LEU A 67 13.82 -3.69 10.61
C LEU A 67 14.20 -2.62 11.64
N ILE A 68 13.86 -1.35 11.37
CA ILE A 68 14.34 -0.21 12.15
C ILE A 68 13.36 0.20 13.25
N ASN A 69 12.05 0.17 12.96
CA ASN A 69 11.03 0.65 13.88
C ASN A 69 10.48 -0.45 14.82
N GLY A 70 11.15 -1.61 14.84
CA GLY A 70 11.12 -2.56 15.95
C GLY A 70 9.72 -3.00 16.38
N PHE A 71 8.86 -3.39 15.43
CA PHE A 71 7.55 -3.96 15.75
C PHE A 71 6.61 -3.02 16.53
N ASN A 72 6.63 -1.70 16.31
CA ASN A 72 5.51 -0.87 16.77
C ASN A 72 4.17 -1.45 16.24
N TYR A 73 3.22 -1.69 17.14
CA TYR A 73 1.92 -2.30 16.80
C TYR A 73 1.17 -1.48 15.74
N SER A 74 1.14 -0.15 15.85
CA SER A 74 0.49 0.72 14.88
C SER A 74 1.15 0.63 13.51
N ALA A 75 2.49 0.59 13.45
CA ALA A 75 3.23 0.44 12.20
C ALA A 75 2.95 -0.93 11.53
N ARG A 76 2.89 -2.01 12.33
CA ARG A 76 2.51 -3.34 11.84
C ARG A 76 1.09 -3.35 11.25
N THR A 77 0.14 -2.72 11.92
CA THR A 77 -1.25 -2.67 11.45
C THR A 77 -1.37 -1.87 10.15
N ILE A 78 -0.62 -0.76 10.01
CA ILE A 78 -0.54 -0.02 8.74
C ILE A 78 0.04 -0.90 7.64
N LEU A 79 1.13 -1.63 7.91
CA LEU A 79 1.75 -2.54 6.94
C LEU A 79 0.83 -3.68 6.54
N LEU A 80 0.09 -4.27 7.50
CA LEU A 80 -0.89 -5.32 7.22
C LEU A 80 -2.07 -4.78 6.40
N GLY A 81 -2.59 -3.60 6.73
CA GLY A 81 -3.62 -2.93 5.94
C GLY A 81 -3.16 -2.63 4.52
N GLY A 82 -1.94 -2.10 4.38
CA GLY A 82 -1.30 -1.87 3.08
C GLY A 82 -1.08 -3.15 2.29
N LEU A 83 -0.72 -4.26 2.94
CA LEU A 83 -0.56 -5.56 2.29
C LEU A 83 -1.90 -6.09 1.76
N LEU A 84 -2.99 -5.93 2.50
CA LEU A 84 -4.34 -6.30 2.07
C LEU A 84 -4.78 -5.48 0.84
N ILE A 85 -4.57 -4.16 0.87
CA ILE A 85 -4.85 -3.26 -0.27
C ILE A 85 -3.97 -3.62 -1.48
N LEU A 86 -2.68 -3.86 -1.25
CA LEU A 86 -1.77 -4.28 -2.31
C LEU A 86 -2.24 -5.59 -2.93
N THR A 87 -2.64 -6.57 -2.11
CA THR A 87 -3.08 -7.87 -2.58
C THR A 87 -4.28 -7.72 -3.50
N ILE A 88 -5.33 -7.01 -3.08
CA ILE A 88 -6.52 -6.81 -3.94
C ILE A 88 -6.19 -6.01 -5.20
N GLY A 89 -5.25 -5.04 -5.12
CA GLY A 89 -4.77 -4.29 -6.28
C GLY A 89 -3.99 -5.13 -7.28
N VAL A 90 -3.11 -6.00 -6.80
CA VAL A 90 -2.37 -6.97 -7.64
C VAL A 90 -3.32 -7.96 -8.28
N PHE A 91 -4.31 -8.46 -7.53
CA PHE A 91 -5.34 -9.32 -8.08
C PHE A 91 -6.13 -8.59 -9.18
N ASP A 92 -6.52 -7.34 -8.96
CA ASP A 92 -7.22 -6.51 -9.96
C ASP A 92 -6.41 -6.26 -11.24
N ASP A 93 -5.10 -6.06 -11.10
CA ASP A 93 -4.16 -5.88 -12.22
C ASP A 93 -4.07 -7.13 -13.11
N ILE A 94 -4.19 -8.32 -12.51
CA ILE A 94 -4.11 -9.62 -13.19
C ILE A 94 -5.50 -10.06 -13.70
N ARG A 95 -6.56 -9.87 -12.91
CA ARG A 95 -7.95 -10.22 -13.21
C ARG A 95 -8.84 -9.12 -12.67
N ARG A 96 -9.72 -8.56 -13.50
CA ARG A 96 -10.69 -7.54 -13.04
C ARG A 96 -11.46 -8.06 -11.82
N VAL A 97 -11.28 -7.40 -10.69
CA VAL A 97 -11.98 -7.71 -9.44
C VAL A 97 -13.25 -6.85 -9.39
N SER A 98 -14.37 -7.44 -8.96
CA SER A 98 -15.63 -6.70 -8.82
C SER A 98 -15.51 -5.63 -7.74
N ALA A 99 -16.25 -4.52 -7.90
CA ALA A 99 -16.24 -3.43 -6.94
C ALA A 99 -16.63 -3.89 -5.51
N VAL A 100 -17.51 -4.88 -5.39
CA VAL A 100 -17.95 -5.44 -4.11
C VAL A 100 -16.77 -6.02 -3.32
N TYR A 101 -15.90 -6.81 -3.95
CA TYR A 101 -14.73 -7.37 -3.26
C TYR A 101 -13.74 -6.28 -2.84
N LYS A 102 -13.56 -5.24 -3.67
CA LYS A 102 -12.71 -4.09 -3.30
C LYS A 102 -13.25 -3.38 -2.06
N LEU A 103 -14.56 -3.15 -2.01
CA LEU A 103 -15.22 -2.53 -0.85
C LEU A 103 -15.11 -3.38 0.42
N ILE A 104 -15.24 -4.70 0.32
CA ILE A 104 -15.05 -5.61 1.47
C ILE A 104 -13.62 -5.48 2.03
N PHE A 105 -12.61 -5.47 1.17
CA PHE A 105 -11.21 -5.29 1.60
C PHE A 105 -10.98 -3.93 2.25
N ILE A 106 -11.49 -2.84 1.66
CA ILE A 106 -11.41 -1.48 2.24
C ILE A 106 -12.07 -1.44 3.63
N PHE A 107 -13.24 -2.06 3.77
CA PHE A 107 -13.94 -2.15 5.05
C PHE A 107 -13.12 -2.92 6.10
N LEU A 108 -12.57 -4.09 5.73
CA LEU A 108 -11.71 -4.89 6.62
C LEU A 108 -10.44 -4.13 7.05
N VAL A 109 -9.80 -3.41 6.12
CA VAL A 109 -8.63 -2.59 6.43
C VAL A 109 -9.02 -1.45 7.37
N THR A 110 -10.16 -0.80 7.14
CA THR A 110 -10.66 0.26 8.02
C THR A 110 -10.94 -0.26 9.44
N LEU A 111 -11.54 -1.44 9.58
CA LEU A 111 -11.72 -2.10 10.89
C LEU A 111 -10.39 -2.39 11.58
N LEU A 112 -9.40 -2.88 10.84
CA LEU A 112 -8.06 -3.14 11.35
C LEU A 112 -7.41 -1.85 11.88
N LEU A 113 -7.44 -0.77 11.12
CA LEU A 113 -6.91 0.54 11.52
C LEU A 113 -7.66 1.08 12.76
N ALA A 114 -9.00 1.00 12.73
CA ALA A 114 -9.85 1.44 13.83
C ALA A 114 -9.57 0.70 15.14
N SER A 115 -9.27 -0.61 15.09
CA SER A 115 -8.91 -1.41 16.26
C SER A 115 -7.66 -0.91 16.99
N GLN A 116 -6.78 -0.19 16.29
CA GLN A 116 -5.55 0.41 16.84
C GLN A 116 -5.71 1.90 17.15
N GLY A 117 -6.94 2.42 17.09
CA GLY A 117 -7.22 3.84 17.28
C GLY A 117 -6.76 4.74 16.12
N ILE A 118 -6.35 4.15 14.98
CA ILE A 118 -6.00 4.88 13.76
C ILE A 118 -7.31 5.24 13.04
N ILE A 119 -7.93 6.32 13.50
CA ILE A 119 -9.23 6.82 13.02
C ILE A 119 -9.12 8.34 12.84
N LEU A 120 -9.75 8.86 11.79
CA LEU A 120 -9.92 10.30 11.61
C LEU A 120 -10.91 10.85 12.64
N ARG A 121 -10.41 11.56 13.65
CA ARG A 121 -11.19 12.17 14.73
C ARG A 121 -11.46 13.66 14.45
N LEU A 122 -12.19 13.94 13.38
CA LEU A 122 -12.63 15.31 13.08
C LEU A 122 -13.75 15.75 14.04
N PHE A 123 -14.64 14.83 14.40
CA PHE A 123 -15.73 15.07 15.34
C PHE A 123 -15.66 14.07 16.49
N HIS A 124 -15.06 14.48 17.61
CA HIS A 124 -14.72 13.60 18.73
C HIS A 124 -15.92 12.85 19.33
N GLU A 125 -17.10 13.48 19.35
CA GLU A 125 -18.34 12.93 19.90
C GLU A 125 -18.99 11.85 19.01
N PHE A 126 -18.69 11.85 17.71
CA PHE A 126 -19.42 11.03 16.73
C PHE A 126 -18.54 9.90 16.17
N ILE A 127 -18.53 8.76 16.89
CA ILE A 127 -17.75 7.57 16.52
C ILE A 127 -18.12 7.03 15.14
N ILE A 128 -19.42 6.94 14.83
CA ILE A 128 -19.91 6.42 13.55
C ILE A 128 -19.43 7.31 12.39
N ILE A 129 -19.50 8.63 12.58
CA ILE A 129 -19.04 9.60 11.57
C ILE A 129 -17.53 9.50 11.38
N SER A 130 -16.77 9.39 12.48
CA SER A 130 -15.31 9.22 12.44
C SER A 130 -14.91 7.94 11.70
N PHE A 131 -15.63 6.84 11.93
CA PHE A 131 -15.41 5.58 11.21
C PHE A 131 -15.76 5.70 9.72
N ALA A 132 -16.92 6.29 9.39
CA ALA A 132 -17.35 6.50 8.00
C ALA A 132 -16.37 7.37 7.23
N LEU A 133 -15.85 8.44 7.85
CA LEU A 133 -14.82 9.30 7.28
C LEU A 133 -13.50 8.54 7.07
N THR A 134 -13.11 7.69 8.02
CA THR A 134 -11.91 6.86 7.87
C THR A 134 -12.08 5.86 6.72
N LEU A 135 -13.25 5.24 6.58
CA LEU A 135 -13.56 4.35 5.47
C LEU A 135 -13.47 5.06 4.12
N LEU A 136 -14.06 6.26 4.03
CA LEU A 136 -13.99 7.09 2.83
C LEU A 136 -12.55 7.53 2.53
N TRP A 137 -11.76 7.85 3.56
CA TRP A 137 -10.36 8.25 3.40
C TRP A 137 -9.45 7.09 2.96
N VAL A 138 -9.72 5.86 3.41
CA VAL A 138 -8.96 4.68 2.98
C VAL A 138 -9.32 4.27 1.55
N GLY A 139 -10.59 4.44 1.15
CA GLY A 139 -11.11 3.99 -0.14
C GLY A 139 -11.18 5.03 -1.26
N GLY A 140 -11.18 6.32 -0.93
CA GLY A 140 -11.27 7.45 -1.85
C GLY A 140 -9.91 7.94 -2.32
#